data_AF-A0A0U0WCK1-F1
#
_entry.id   AF-A0A0U0WCK1-F1
#
_cell.length_a   1.000
_cell.length_b   1.000
_cell.length_c   1.000
_cell.angle_alpha   90.00
_cell.angle_beta   90.00
_cell.angle_gamma   90.00
#
_symmetry.space_group_name_H-M   'P 1'
#
loop_
_entity.id
_entity.type
_entity.pdbx_description
1 polymer ?
#
loop_
_entity_poly.entity_id
_entity_poly.type
_entity_poly.pdbx_seq_one_letter_code
_entity_poly.pdbx_strand_id
1 'polypeptide(L)'
;MTDAGRPDVQALRERQSQLAGRHAASADADRVLAEVLAGAHATMRESVRRLDAIAEEIELAVVRQARLAVDTPLGAREFRRFLLAKQREIADVVRDAREFGRAKKVVLEGLRVQYGG
;
A
#
# COMPACT_ATOMS: atom_id res chain seq x y z
N MET A 1 16.31 12.15 -62.15
CA MET A 1 17.14 11.63 -61.05
C MET A 1 17.02 12.64 -59.91
N THR A 2 16.89 12.20 -58.64
CA THR A 2 16.22 12.83 -57.47
C THR A 2 14.70 12.64 -57.50
N ASP A 3 13.99 12.13 -56.50
CA ASP A 3 14.19 12.05 -55.05
C ASP A 3 13.24 10.96 -54.49
N ALA A 4 13.62 9.68 -54.59
CA ALA A 4 12.81 8.57 -54.05
C ALA A 4 13.31 8.07 -52.67
N GLY A 5 14.34 8.72 -52.10
CA GLY A 5 14.98 8.31 -50.85
C GLY A 5 14.56 9.08 -49.60
N ARG A 6 13.84 10.21 -49.73
CA ARG A 6 13.43 11.05 -48.60
C ARG A 6 12.15 10.63 -47.84
N PRO A 7 11.13 9.99 -48.46
CA PRO A 7 9.95 9.52 -47.72
C PRO A 7 10.26 8.41 -46.71
N ASP A 8 11.21 7.52 -47.04
CA ASP A 8 11.55 6.35 -46.23
C ASP A 8 12.34 6.72 -44.97
N VAL A 9 13.27 7.69 -45.08
CA VAL A 9 14.01 8.23 -43.93
C VAL A 9 13.10 8.97 -42.96
N GLN A 10 12.11 9.70 -43.47
CA GLN A 10 11.14 10.40 -42.63
C GLN A 10 10.18 9.43 -41.93
N ALA A 11 9.65 8.43 -42.66
CA ALA A 11 8.84 7.37 -42.08
C ALA A 11 9.61 6.55 -41.02
N LEU A 12 10.89 6.27 -41.25
CA LEU A 12 11.75 5.60 -40.27
C LEU A 12 11.97 6.46 -39.02
N ARG A 13 12.21 7.76 -39.19
CA ARG A 13 12.37 8.71 -38.07
C ARG A 13 11.09 8.84 -37.25
N GLU A 14 9.94 8.88 -37.89
CA GLU A 14 8.63 8.89 -37.22
C GLU A 14 8.41 7.62 -36.41
N ARG A 15 8.72 6.43 -36.98
CA ARG A 15 8.66 5.15 -36.25
C ARG A 15 9.62 5.11 -35.07
N GLN A 16 10.86 5.59 -35.24
CA GLN A 16 11.84 5.68 -34.16
C GLN A 16 11.37 6.61 -33.04
N SER A 17 10.78 7.76 -33.38
CA SER A 17 10.21 8.70 -32.41
C SER A 17 9.03 8.08 -31.65
N GLN A 18 8.15 7.35 -32.33
CA GLN A 18 7.04 6.64 -31.69
C GLN A 18 7.55 5.55 -30.76
N LEU A 19 8.56 4.78 -31.18
CA LEU A 19 9.16 3.75 -30.35
C LEU A 19 9.85 4.34 -29.11
N ALA A 20 10.63 5.41 -29.28
CA ALA A 20 11.25 6.13 -28.18
C ALA A 20 10.20 6.69 -27.20
N GLY A 21 9.09 7.24 -27.71
CA GLY A 21 7.97 7.70 -26.91
C GLY A 21 7.31 6.57 -26.10
N ARG A 22 7.11 5.40 -26.71
CA ARG A 22 6.58 4.20 -26.02
C ARG A 22 7.52 3.71 -24.92
N HIS A 23 8.83 3.66 -25.19
CA HIS A 23 9.81 3.25 -24.18
C HIS A 23 9.88 4.23 -23.01
N ALA A 24 9.83 5.54 -23.27
CA ALA A 24 9.78 6.55 -22.22
C ALA A 24 8.51 6.40 -21.36
N ALA A 25 7.34 6.24 -21.98
CA ALA A 25 6.09 6.01 -21.27
C ALA A 25 6.12 4.73 -20.42
N SER A 26 6.67 3.64 -20.95
CA SER A 26 6.84 2.38 -20.20
C SER A 26 7.78 2.54 -19.01
N ALA A 27 8.90 3.25 -19.18
CA ALA A 27 9.86 3.49 -18.10
C ALA A 27 9.27 4.35 -16.99
N ASP A 28 8.43 5.32 -17.33
CA ASP A 28 7.69 6.12 -16.35
C ASP A 28 6.62 5.29 -15.63
N ALA A 29 5.88 4.44 -16.36
CA ALA A 29 4.92 3.52 -15.77
C ALA A 29 5.58 2.54 -14.79
N ASP A 30 6.75 1.98 -15.14
CA ASP A 30 7.52 1.07 -14.29
C ASP A 30 7.99 1.77 -13.00
N ARG A 31 8.42 3.02 -13.09
CA ARG A 31 8.83 3.82 -11.93
C ARG A 31 7.66 4.02 -10.97
N VAL A 32 6.50 4.45 -11.49
CA VAL A 32 5.29 4.64 -10.68
C VAL A 32 4.83 3.32 -10.05
N LEU A 33 4.90 2.22 -10.80
CA LEU A 33 4.58 0.89 -10.28
C LEU A 33 5.48 0.52 -9.09
N ALA A 34 6.79 0.70 -9.24
CA ALA A 34 7.76 0.40 -8.18
C ALA A 34 7.51 1.23 -6.92
N GLU A 35 7.25 2.53 -7.06
CA GLU A 35 6.92 3.43 -5.94
C GLU A 35 5.62 3.03 -5.24
N VAL A 36 4.59 2.67 -6.00
CA VAL A 36 3.30 2.20 -5.46
C VAL A 36 3.47 0.92 -4.66
N LEU A 37 4.20 -0.06 -5.20
CA LEU A 37 4.46 -1.33 -4.54
C LEU A 37 5.31 -1.16 -3.28
N ALA A 38 6.38 -0.36 -3.35
CA ALA A 38 7.23 -0.07 -2.20
C ALA A 38 6.43 0.60 -1.06
N GLY A 39 5.60 1.60 -1.40
CA GLY A 39 4.73 2.26 -0.42
C GLY A 39 3.67 1.33 0.17
N ALA A 40 3.11 0.43 -0.63
CA ALA A 40 2.16 -0.58 -0.15
C ALA A 40 2.79 -1.59 0.79
N HIS A 41 3.97 -2.09 0.44
CA HIS A 41 4.71 -2.98 1.31
C HIS A 41 5.10 -2.31 2.64
N ALA A 42 5.59 -1.06 2.58
CA ALA A 42 5.93 -0.30 3.79
C ALA A 42 4.72 -0.09 4.71
N THR A 43 3.57 0.29 4.15
CA THR A 43 2.33 0.50 4.91
C THR A 43 1.82 -0.81 5.55
N MET A 44 1.88 -1.92 4.81
CA MET A 44 1.48 -3.23 5.33
C MET A 44 2.40 -3.68 6.46
N ARG A 45 3.72 -3.52 6.28
CA ARG A 45 4.72 -3.83 7.32
C ARG A 45 4.49 -3.02 8.59
N GLU A 46 4.17 -1.76 8.46
CA GLU A 46 3.86 -0.90 9.61
C GLU A 46 2.55 -1.31 10.29
N SER A 47 1.53 -1.65 9.51
CA SER A 47 0.25 -2.15 10.06
C SER A 47 0.45 -3.43 10.87
N VAL A 48 1.26 -4.36 10.38
CA VAL A 48 1.62 -5.59 11.11
C VAL A 48 2.35 -5.26 12.41
N ARG A 49 3.38 -4.41 12.37
CA ARG A 49 4.11 -3.99 13.58
C ARG A 49 3.19 -3.38 14.64
N ARG A 50 2.24 -2.55 14.23
CA ARG A 50 1.25 -1.96 15.15
C ARG A 50 0.33 -3.00 15.76
N LEU A 51 -0.10 -3.99 14.98
CA LEU A 51 -0.90 -5.11 15.50
C LEU A 51 -0.11 -5.98 16.48
N ASP A 52 1.17 -6.25 16.19
CA ASP A 52 2.05 -7.00 17.08
C ASP A 52 2.23 -6.27 18.42
N ALA A 53 2.46 -4.94 18.39
CA ALA A 53 2.55 -4.14 19.60
C ALA A 53 1.26 -4.17 20.44
N ILE A 54 0.09 -4.11 19.79
CA ILE A 54 -1.20 -4.25 20.49
C ILE A 54 -1.33 -5.65 21.11
N ALA A 55 -0.90 -6.70 20.42
CA ALA A 55 -0.91 -8.06 20.95
C ALA A 55 -0.01 -8.18 22.19
N GLU A 56 1.22 -7.67 22.13
CA GLU A 56 2.14 -7.64 23.28
C GLU A 56 1.54 -6.89 24.48
N GLU A 57 0.89 -5.74 24.26
CA GLU A 57 0.22 -5.00 25.32
C GLU A 57 -0.93 -5.79 25.96
N ILE A 58 -1.72 -6.52 25.16
CA ILE A 58 -2.79 -7.39 25.65
C ILE A 58 -2.21 -8.54 26.46
N GLU A 59 -1.18 -9.22 25.94
CA GLU A 59 -0.51 -10.32 26.63
C GLU A 59 0.06 -9.88 27.97
N LEU A 60 0.74 -8.72 28.00
CA LEU A 60 1.27 -8.15 29.23
C LEU A 60 0.16 -7.84 30.24
N ALA A 61 -0.99 -7.32 29.78
CA ALA A 61 -2.14 -7.03 30.64
C ALA A 61 -2.76 -8.31 31.21
N VAL A 62 -2.83 -9.39 30.42
CA VAL A 62 -3.29 -10.72 30.87
C VAL A 62 -2.33 -11.31 31.91
N VAL A 63 -1.02 -11.27 31.68
CA VAL A 63 -0.02 -11.74 32.65
C VAL A 63 -0.12 -10.96 33.98
N ARG A 64 -0.47 -9.67 33.91
CA ARG A 64 -0.62 -8.79 35.07
C ARG A 64 -2.04 -8.75 35.63
N GLN A 65 -2.95 -9.60 35.16
CA GLN A 65 -4.38 -9.55 35.50
C GLN A 65 -4.64 -9.63 37.01
N ALA A 66 -3.88 -10.44 37.75
CA ALA A 66 -3.96 -10.52 39.21
C ALA A 66 -3.58 -9.20 39.91
N ARG A 67 -2.63 -8.43 39.35
CA ARG A 67 -2.25 -7.09 39.84
C ARG A 67 -3.28 -6.01 39.47
N LEU A 68 -4.16 -6.30 38.53
CA LEU A 68 -5.26 -5.42 38.10
C LEU A 68 -6.55 -5.67 38.90
N ALA A 69 -6.52 -6.54 39.92
CA ALA A 69 -7.66 -6.88 40.77
C ALA A 69 -8.93 -7.24 39.96
N VAL A 70 -8.76 -8.00 38.86
CA VAL A 70 -9.85 -8.34 37.92
C VAL A 70 -10.89 -9.27 38.53
N ASP A 71 -10.57 -9.90 39.66
CA ASP A 71 -11.52 -10.60 40.53
C ASP A 71 -12.52 -9.66 41.22
N THR A 72 -12.23 -8.36 41.26
CA THR A 72 -13.16 -7.33 41.74
C THR A 72 -14.04 -6.79 40.60
N PRO A 73 -15.29 -6.37 40.88
CA PRO A 73 -16.14 -5.74 39.87
C PRO A 73 -15.52 -4.50 39.22
N LEU A 74 -14.76 -3.71 39.98
CA LEU A 74 -14.08 -2.52 39.48
C LEU A 74 -12.94 -2.89 38.52
N GLY A 75 -12.06 -3.82 38.92
CA GLY A 75 -10.95 -4.27 38.07
C GLY A 75 -11.46 -4.93 36.78
N ALA A 76 -12.52 -5.75 36.87
CA ALA A 76 -13.15 -6.34 35.69
C ALA A 76 -13.72 -5.29 34.72
N ARG A 77 -14.26 -4.17 35.24
CA ARG A 77 -14.76 -3.08 34.41
C ARG A 77 -13.63 -2.33 33.71
N GLU A 78 -12.57 -1.98 34.43
CA GLU A 78 -11.43 -1.28 33.83
C GLU A 78 -10.69 -2.16 32.82
N PHE A 79 -10.53 -3.45 33.09
CA PHE A 79 -9.95 -4.39 32.14
C PHE A 79 -10.80 -4.53 30.87
N ARG A 80 -12.13 -4.59 31.00
CA ARG A 80 -13.03 -4.59 29.85
C ARG A 80 -12.93 -3.29 29.04
N ARG A 81 -12.82 -2.15 29.71
CA ARG A 81 -12.63 -0.85 29.04
C ARG A 81 -11.31 -0.80 28.28
N PHE A 82 -10.23 -1.32 28.85
CA PHE A 82 -8.95 -1.50 28.18
C PHE A 82 -9.08 -2.38 26.92
N LEU A 83 -9.70 -3.56 27.04
CA LEU A 83 -9.89 -4.45 25.89
C LEU A 83 -10.73 -3.81 24.78
N LEU A 84 -11.79 -3.07 25.13
CA LEU A 84 -12.59 -2.32 24.16
C LEU A 84 -11.78 -1.22 23.47
N ALA A 85 -10.86 -0.56 24.17
CA ALA A 85 -9.95 0.40 23.57
C ALA A 85 -9.02 -0.29 22.57
N LYS A 86 -8.40 -1.42 22.94
CA LYS A 86 -7.54 -2.22 22.05
C LYS A 86 -8.28 -2.76 20.83
N GLN A 87 -9.53 -3.18 20.98
CA GLN A 87 -10.37 -3.58 19.85
C GLN A 87 -10.56 -2.45 18.84
N ARG A 88 -10.77 -1.21 19.32
CA ARG A 88 -10.90 -0.03 18.45
C ARG A 88 -9.59 0.29 17.75
N GLU A 89 -8.46 0.24 18.47
CA GLU A 89 -7.13 0.43 17.87
C GLU A 89 -6.87 -0.59 16.75
N ILE A 90 -7.19 -1.87 16.96
CA ILE A 90 -7.10 -2.91 15.93
C ILE A 90 -8.00 -2.58 14.73
N ALA A 91 -9.25 -2.18 14.97
CA ALA A 91 -10.19 -1.83 13.91
C ALA A 91 -9.69 -0.64 13.07
N ASP A 92 -9.09 0.36 13.73
CA ASP A 92 -8.50 1.52 13.06
C ASP A 92 -7.30 1.10 12.19
N VAL A 93 -6.36 0.31 12.72
CA VAL A 93 -5.21 -0.20 11.94
C VAL A 93 -5.67 -0.96 10.70
N VAL A 94 -6.66 -1.84 10.84
CA VAL A 94 -7.19 -2.63 9.71
C VAL A 94 -7.91 -1.73 8.71
N ARG A 95 -8.70 -0.75 9.16
CA ARG A 95 -9.40 0.19 8.29
C ARG A 95 -8.38 0.98 7.46
N ASP A 96 -7.38 1.56 8.09
CA ASP A 96 -6.36 2.38 7.44
C ASP A 96 -5.60 1.57 6.38
N ALA A 97 -5.22 0.32 6.71
CA ALA A 97 -4.57 -0.59 5.76
C ALA A 97 -5.46 -0.90 4.53
N ARG A 98 -6.78 -1.09 4.74
CA ARG A 98 -7.74 -1.35 3.65
C ARG A 98 -7.96 -0.13 2.78
N GLU A 99 -8.09 1.06 3.37
CA GLU A 99 -8.24 2.31 2.65
C GLU A 99 -7.01 2.60 1.78
N PHE A 100 -5.82 2.42 2.34
CA PHE A 100 -4.57 2.52 1.59
C PHE A 100 -4.52 1.52 0.43
N GLY A 101 -4.86 0.25 0.67
CA GLY A 101 -4.89 -0.78 -0.37
C GLY A 101 -5.85 -0.44 -1.52
N ARG A 102 -7.03 0.12 -1.20
CA ARG A 102 -7.99 0.60 -2.22
C ARG A 102 -7.40 1.75 -3.04
N ALA A 103 -6.78 2.73 -2.38
CA ALA A 103 -6.16 3.86 -3.08
C ALA A 103 -5.06 3.41 -4.05
N LYS A 104 -4.18 2.47 -3.63
CA LYS A 104 -3.14 1.93 -4.52
C LYS A 104 -3.70 1.10 -5.66
N LYS A 105 -4.79 0.34 -5.43
CA LYS A 105 -5.47 -0.41 -6.49
C LYS A 105 -5.93 0.51 -7.64
N VAL A 106 -6.47 1.69 -7.34
CA VAL A 106 -6.87 2.67 -8.37
C VAL A 106 -5.67 3.10 -9.21
N VAL A 107 -4.51 3.34 -8.59
CA VAL A 107 -3.28 3.70 -9.32
C VAL A 107 -2.84 2.56 -10.23
N LEU A 108 -2.86 1.31 -9.74
CA LEU A 108 -2.50 0.13 -10.53
C LEU A 108 -3.44 -0.09 -11.71
N GLU A 109 -4.74 0.17 -11.54
CA GLU A 109 -5.72 0.11 -12.63
C GLU A 109 -5.42 1.16 -13.71
N GLY A 110 -5.01 2.37 -13.32
CA GLY A 110 -4.55 3.41 -14.24
C GLY A 110 -3.28 3.00 -15.02
N LEU A 111 -2.30 2.40 -14.35
CA LEU A 111 -1.09 1.89 -15.01
C LEU A 111 -1.40 0.76 -16.00
N ARG A 112 -2.37 -0.11 -15.70
CA ARG A 112 -2.77 -1.20 -16.60
C ARG A 112 -3.22 -0.68 -17.98
N VAL A 113 -3.84 0.50 -18.02
CA VAL A 113 -4.23 1.15 -19.29
C VAL A 113 -3.00 1.57 -20.09
N GLN A 114 -1.92 2.01 -19.43
CA GLN A 114 -0.68 2.45 -20.09
C GLN A 114 0.13 1.30 -20.70
N TYR A 115 0.07 0.11 -20.10
CA TYR A 115 0.71 -1.10 -20.69
C TYR A 115 -0.14 -1.78 -21.78
N GLY A 116 -1.44 -1.49 -21.84
CA GLY A 116 -2.37 -2.12 -22.79
C GLY A 116 -2.62 -1.36 -24.09
N GLY A 117 -1.95 -0.22 -24.29
CA GLY A 117 -2.07 0.64 -25.47
C GLY A 117 -0.96 0.45 -26.51
#